data_AF-A0AAU9JHQ0-F1
#
_entry.id   AF-A0AAU9JHQ0-F1
#
_cell.length_a   1.000
_cell.length_b   1.000
_cell.length_c   1.000
_cell.angle_alpha   90.00
_cell.angle_beta   90.00
_cell.angle_gamma   90.00
#
_symmetry.space_group_name_H-M   'P 1'
#
loop_
_entity.id
_entity.type
_entity.pdbx_description
1 polymer ?
#
loop_
_entity_poly.entity_id
_entity_poly.type
_entity_poly.pdbx_seq_one_letter_code
_entity_poly.pdbx_strand_id
1 'polypeptide(L)'
;MVVDVSHSLSMSAFNRMGRLLYDIGLCSDYARTIDRQAISRSQPSSLAENLEFFSNIMQDLEIIQKYLLSDFSKWSYCSSSDILIQPYIPIWLFHEDQFNIIYENLYDTVSRFIVTGNSFISEIKSNITHEDNAKFLIMNGLGYTWDYLNMTMTGIVDCEVNRVKSTGINIKALLYAGFSALGALVLIVIGFIILVSRKHDEYWNFILNNAQPSLAKLKIACIERLITAHGVDYSSETANTSRIIKKKIKTKIYIGYMIRLMIFLGIGASYYLLLELYLYPKCETMMINRPKFINSFNLKRSLLSRLLIFSRDIYSPYFTDIFNKNYEFPSSKIMLESTAITLYQQVKLLRNHEFMDLMSDELKSRAFEHETNSILDFSQYGIENAIISLINEIISISHIENLPSFVLPILVTYSVAIQTEIGQEFDLADRDSKRFIEDELKIIIDVMIIYSSAMCALFFFYYLPYLNYEINKLKKFAILPVILSMEAE
;
A
#
# COMPACT_ATOMS: atom_id res chain seq x y z
N MET A 1 -11.33 1.67 5.09
CA MET A 1 -10.28 2.47 4.42
C MET A 1 -9.38 3.19 5.41
N VAL A 2 -9.75 4.31 6.05
CA VAL A 2 -8.81 5.04 6.95
C VAL A 2 -8.27 4.17 8.10
N VAL A 3 -9.12 3.37 8.75
CA VAL A 3 -8.69 2.45 9.83
C VAL A 3 -7.81 1.33 9.29
N ASP A 4 -8.17 0.72 8.16
CA ASP A 4 -7.36 -0.33 7.52
C ASP A 4 -6.02 0.18 7.02
N VAL A 5 -6.00 1.39 6.44
CA VAL A 5 -4.79 2.08 6.02
C VAL A 5 -3.92 2.39 7.23
N SER A 6 -4.50 2.91 8.32
CA SER A 6 -3.72 3.19 9.55
C SER A 6 -3.08 1.93 10.14
N HIS A 7 -3.73 0.77 10.00
CA HIS A 7 -3.18 -0.52 10.42
C HIS A 7 -2.08 -0.98 9.45
N SER A 8 -2.32 -0.98 8.13
CA SER A 8 -1.31 -1.33 7.11
C SER A 8 -0.11 -0.38 7.08
N LEU A 9 -0.26 0.84 7.58
CA LEU A 9 0.82 1.81 7.79
C LEU A 9 1.63 1.51 9.07
N SER A 10 1.02 0.89 10.07
CA SER A 10 1.65 0.49 11.33
C SER A 10 2.42 -0.82 11.17
N MET A 11 3.62 -0.77 10.58
CA MET A 11 4.53 -1.92 10.45
C MET A 11 5.46 -2.13 11.65
N SER A 12 5.17 -1.52 12.79
CA SER A 12 6.04 -1.60 13.98
C SER A 12 6.37 -3.04 14.42
N ALA A 13 5.38 -3.93 14.49
CA ALA A 13 5.59 -5.34 14.84
C ALA A 13 6.44 -6.07 13.80
N PHE A 14 6.18 -5.81 12.51
CA PHE A 14 6.94 -6.35 11.39
C PHE A 14 8.41 -5.89 11.41
N ASN A 15 8.65 -4.59 11.66
CA ASN A 15 9.97 -4.01 11.76
C ASN A 15 10.76 -4.59 12.95
N ARG A 16 10.10 -4.80 14.10
CA ARG A 16 10.71 -5.49 15.24
C ARG A 16 11.07 -6.93 14.93
N MET A 17 10.26 -7.64 14.14
CA MET A 17 10.56 -9.01 13.71
C MET A 17 11.75 -9.06 12.75
N GLY A 18 11.83 -8.10 11.82
CA GLY A 18 13.01 -7.92 10.96
C GLY A 18 14.27 -7.62 11.77
N ARG A 19 14.17 -6.76 12.79
CA ARG A 19 15.26 -6.50 13.72
C ARG A 19 15.64 -7.75 14.53
N LEU A 20 14.67 -8.53 14.99
CA LEU A 20 14.92 -9.78 15.70
C LEU A 20 15.73 -10.77 14.85
N LEU A 21 15.33 -10.94 13.59
CA LEU A 21 16.04 -11.79 12.64
C LEU A 21 17.50 -11.33 12.46
N TYR A 22 17.72 -10.01 12.39
CA TYR A 22 19.06 -9.43 12.30
C TYR A 22 19.87 -9.63 13.58
N ASP A 23 19.30 -9.35 14.75
CA ASP A 23 19.99 -9.43 16.05
C ASP A 23 20.36 -10.88 16.41
N ILE A 24 19.54 -11.88 16.04
CA ILE A 24 19.88 -13.31 16.16
C ILE A 24 21.05 -13.69 15.24
N GLY A 25 21.07 -13.15 14.03
CA GLY A 25 22.20 -13.33 13.10
C GLY A 25 23.49 -12.73 13.65
N LEU A 26 23.45 -11.49 14.16
CA LEU A 26 24.59 -10.83 14.80
C LEU A 26 25.05 -11.56 16.06
N CYS A 27 24.11 -12.02 16.88
CA CYS A 27 24.40 -12.84 18.05
C CYS A 27 25.26 -14.05 17.66
N SER A 28 24.89 -14.74 16.57
CA SER A 28 25.65 -15.87 16.07
C SER A 28 27.06 -15.48 15.61
N ASP A 29 27.20 -14.36 14.89
CA ASP A 29 28.49 -13.85 14.41
C ASP A 29 29.46 -13.50 15.55
N TYR A 30 28.96 -12.75 16.53
CA TYR A 30 29.77 -12.32 17.67
C TYR A 30 30.08 -13.48 18.60
N ALA A 31 29.14 -14.40 18.85
CA ALA A 31 29.41 -15.63 19.61
C ALA A 31 30.54 -16.43 18.96
N ARG A 32 30.49 -16.59 17.62
CA ARG A 32 31.54 -17.27 16.86
C ARG A 32 32.89 -16.56 16.95
N THR A 33 32.90 -15.23 16.86
CA THR A 33 34.12 -14.43 16.93
C THR A 33 34.76 -14.51 18.32
N ILE A 34 33.95 -14.38 19.37
CA ILE A 34 34.39 -14.44 20.77
C ILE A 34 34.93 -15.82 21.11
N ASP A 35 34.23 -16.89 20.72
CA ASP A 35 34.67 -18.29 20.89
C ASP A 35 36.10 -18.49 20.34
N ARG A 36 36.35 -18.05 19.10
CA ARG A 36 37.68 -18.16 18.48
C ARG A 36 38.74 -17.30 19.15
N GLN A 37 38.41 -16.08 19.57
CA GLN A 37 39.35 -15.22 20.29
C GLN A 37 39.71 -15.79 21.66
N ALA A 38 38.73 -16.35 22.38
CA ALA A 38 38.93 -16.98 23.68
C ALA A 38 39.81 -18.24 23.58
N ILE A 39 39.57 -19.09 22.57
CA ILE A 39 40.37 -20.31 22.32
C ILE A 39 41.81 -19.94 21.89
N SER A 40 41.97 -18.97 20.98
CA SER A 40 43.29 -18.63 20.42
C SER A 40 44.17 -17.76 21.33
N ARG A 41 43.58 -17.12 22.37
CA ARG A 41 44.26 -16.18 23.29
C ARG A 41 45.07 -15.07 22.59
N SER A 42 44.75 -14.78 21.34
CA SER A 42 45.64 -14.04 20.45
C SER A 42 45.48 -12.52 20.54
N GLN A 43 44.34 -12.01 21.04
CA GLN A 43 44.06 -10.57 21.14
C GLN A 43 43.10 -10.21 22.30
N PRO A 44 43.61 -9.87 23.50
CA PRO A 44 42.77 -9.62 24.67
C PRO A 44 41.99 -8.28 24.62
N SER A 45 42.47 -7.26 23.91
CA SER A 45 41.77 -5.96 23.80
C SER A 45 40.54 -6.02 22.89
N SER A 46 40.63 -6.69 21.74
CA SER A 46 39.49 -6.87 20.82
C SER A 46 38.43 -7.83 21.36
N LEU A 47 38.82 -8.77 22.24
CA LEU A 47 37.88 -9.63 22.96
C LEU A 47 36.96 -8.83 23.90
N ALA A 48 37.51 -7.83 24.61
CA ALA A 48 36.71 -7.00 25.51
C ALA A 48 35.68 -6.16 24.75
N GLU A 49 36.08 -5.55 23.63
CA GLU A 49 35.19 -4.79 22.74
C GLU A 49 34.07 -5.68 22.17
N ASN A 50 34.42 -6.87 21.66
CA ASN A 50 33.43 -7.81 21.13
C ASN A 50 32.44 -8.29 22.19
N LEU A 51 32.88 -8.50 23.43
CA LEU A 51 32.00 -8.83 24.55
C LEU A 51 31.04 -7.69 24.91
N GLU A 52 31.48 -6.44 24.80
CA GLU A 52 30.62 -5.27 25.00
C GLU A 52 29.55 -5.19 23.91
N PHE A 53 29.93 -5.31 22.64
CA PHE A 53 28.98 -5.37 21.53
C PHE A 53 27.99 -6.53 21.67
N PHE A 54 28.47 -7.72 22.04
CA PHE A 54 27.62 -8.88 22.26
C PHE A 54 26.64 -8.66 23.42
N SER A 55 27.08 -8.00 24.49
CA SER A 55 26.19 -7.61 25.59
C SER A 55 25.11 -6.62 25.15
N ASN A 56 25.42 -5.69 24.24
CA ASN A 56 24.43 -4.76 23.70
C ASN A 56 23.38 -5.49 22.84
N ILE A 57 23.79 -6.50 22.07
CA ILE A 57 22.85 -7.36 21.31
C ILE A 57 21.90 -8.09 22.27
N MET A 58 22.39 -8.61 23.40
CA MET A 58 21.52 -9.26 24.40
C MET A 58 20.49 -8.28 24.98
N GLN A 59 20.90 -7.04 25.27
CA GLN A 59 19.98 -6.00 25.74
C GLN A 59 18.93 -5.65 24.67
N ASP A 60 19.32 -5.57 23.40
CA ASP A 60 18.40 -5.35 22.29
C ASP A 60 17.39 -6.51 22.15
N LEU A 61 17.83 -7.76 22.29
CA LEU A 61 16.93 -8.92 22.31
C LEU A 61 15.96 -8.88 23.50
N GLU A 62 16.41 -8.49 24.70
CA GLU A 62 15.52 -8.30 25.87
C GLU A 62 14.47 -7.22 25.61
N ILE A 63 14.86 -6.12 24.97
CA ILE A 63 13.93 -5.05 24.59
C ILE A 63 12.91 -5.61 23.60
N ILE A 64 13.34 -6.28 22.54
CA ILE A 64 12.45 -6.87 21.53
C ILE A 64 11.50 -7.89 22.15
N GLN A 65 12.00 -8.79 23.01
CA GLN A 65 11.22 -9.83 23.68
C GLN A 65 10.03 -9.25 24.45
N LYS A 66 10.24 -8.15 25.19
CA LYS A 66 9.17 -7.44 25.92
C LYS A 66 8.05 -6.98 24.99
N TYR A 67 8.39 -6.60 23.77
CA TYR A 67 7.40 -6.11 22.81
C TYR A 67 6.71 -7.22 22.01
N LEU A 68 7.32 -8.39 21.81
CA LEU A 68 6.75 -9.49 21.03
C LEU A 68 5.32 -9.87 21.46
N LEU A 69 5.11 -10.06 22.77
CA LEU A 69 3.77 -10.39 23.31
C LEU A 69 2.83 -9.19 23.31
N SER A 70 3.33 -7.99 23.64
CA SER A 70 2.52 -6.77 23.66
C SER A 70 1.97 -6.41 22.28
N ASP A 71 2.71 -6.74 21.23
CA ASP A 71 2.32 -6.49 19.86
C ASP A 71 1.43 -7.61 19.31
N PHE A 72 1.31 -8.80 19.96
CA PHE A 72 0.55 -9.98 19.47
C PHE A 72 -0.85 -9.65 18.93
N SER A 73 -1.62 -8.83 19.65
CA SER A 73 -2.98 -8.46 19.22
C SER A 73 -3.03 -7.70 17.89
N LYS A 74 -1.91 -7.11 17.44
CA LYS A 74 -1.83 -6.35 16.19
C LYS A 74 -1.68 -7.24 14.95
N TRP A 75 -1.24 -8.49 15.10
CA TRP A 75 -0.86 -9.43 14.03
C TRP A 75 -1.44 -10.83 14.22
N SER A 76 -2.16 -11.08 15.32
CA SER A 76 -2.86 -12.35 15.59
C SER A 76 -3.89 -12.74 14.53
N TYR A 77 -4.23 -11.83 13.61
CA TYR A 77 -5.09 -12.13 12.47
C TYR A 77 -4.34 -12.87 11.34
N CYS A 78 -3.01 -12.85 11.34
CA CYS A 78 -2.16 -13.59 10.42
C CYS A 78 -1.77 -14.93 11.05
N SER A 79 -2.03 -16.04 10.36
CA SER A 79 -1.66 -17.39 10.84
C SER A 79 -0.15 -17.55 11.07
N SER A 80 0.69 -16.85 10.31
CA SER A 80 2.14 -16.86 10.53
C SER A 80 2.55 -16.30 11.89
N SER A 81 1.70 -15.51 12.56
CA SER A 81 1.99 -15.03 13.92
C SER A 81 1.87 -16.10 15.00
N ASP A 82 1.27 -17.27 14.69
CA ASP A 82 1.10 -18.38 15.64
C ASP A 82 2.43 -18.89 16.18
N ILE A 83 3.54 -18.70 15.46
CA ILE A 83 4.91 -19.02 15.91
C ILE A 83 5.29 -18.36 17.24
N LEU A 84 4.65 -17.25 17.60
CA LEU A 84 4.86 -16.60 18.91
C LEU A 84 4.42 -17.45 20.09
N ILE A 85 3.37 -18.25 19.91
CA ILE A 85 2.67 -18.94 20.98
C ILE A 85 2.75 -20.47 20.82
N GLN A 86 2.83 -20.96 19.59
CA GLN A 86 2.90 -22.38 19.28
C GLN A 86 4.35 -22.85 19.14
N PRO A 87 4.68 -24.05 19.64
CA PRO A 87 6.03 -24.59 19.59
C PRO A 87 6.37 -25.13 18.19
N TYR A 88 6.72 -24.23 17.28
CA TYR A 88 7.06 -24.58 15.89
C TYR A 88 8.56 -24.56 15.61
N ILE A 89 9.37 -23.81 16.38
CA ILE A 89 10.78 -23.62 16.08
C ILE A 89 11.58 -24.79 16.66
N PRO A 90 12.26 -25.60 15.83
CA PRO A 90 13.16 -26.62 16.33
C PRO A 90 14.45 -25.96 16.84
N ILE A 91 14.80 -26.26 18.09
CA ILE A 91 15.96 -25.74 18.80
C ILE A 91 16.87 -26.89 19.19
N TRP A 92 18.15 -26.75 18.88
CA TRP A 92 19.19 -27.69 19.26
C TRP A 92 19.74 -27.32 20.62
N LEU A 93 19.62 -28.23 21.58
CA LEU A 93 20.24 -28.15 22.89
C LEU A 93 21.52 -28.99 22.90
N PHE A 94 22.62 -28.41 23.35
CA PHE A 94 23.93 -29.07 23.41
C PHE A 94 24.29 -29.41 24.84
N HIS A 95 24.82 -30.61 25.05
CA HIS A 95 25.39 -31.04 26.32
C HIS A 95 26.47 -32.10 26.07
N GLU A 96 27.72 -31.82 26.44
CA GLU A 96 28.82 -32.79 26.37
C GLU A 96 28.95 -33.46 24.98
N ASP A 97 28.92 -32.66 23.91
CA ASP A 97 28.95 -33.09 22.50
C ASP A 97 27.76 -33.93 22.00
N GLN A 98 26.71 -34.10 22.82
CA GLN A 98 25.42 -34.62 22.39
C GLN A 98 24.46 -33.46 22.11
N PHE A 99 23.50 -33.68 21.20
CA PHE A 99 22.43 -32.72 20.95
C PHE A 99 21.05 -33.36 21.03
N ASN A 100 20.09 -32.58 21.53
CA ASN A 100 18.66 -32.91 21.52
C ASN A 100 17.89 -31.79 20.83
N ILE A 101 16.89 -32.15 20.03
CA ILE A 101 16.00 -31.19 19.37
C ILE A 101 14.74 -31.04 20.21
N ILE A 102 14.44 -29.83 20.64
CA ILE A 102 13.16 -29.46 21.25
C ILE A 102 12.41 -28.49 20.34
N TYR A 103 11.09 -28.40 20.50
CA TYR A 103 10.29 -27.42 19.77
C TYR A 103 9.82 -26.33 20.72
N GLU A 104 10.11 -25.08 20.37
CA GLU A 104 9.76 -23.91 21.16
C GLU A 104 8.97 -22.89 20.34
N ASN A 105 8.22 -22.04 21.03
CA ASN A 105 7.65 -20.85 20.42
C ASN A 105 8.72 -19.75 20.35
N LEU A 106 8.49 -18.73 19.54
CA LEU A 106 9.45 -17.66 19.33
C LEU A 106 9.78 -16.89 20.61
N TYR A 107 8.82 -16.68 21.50
CA TYR A 107 9.07 -15.96 22.75
C TYR A 107 10.07 -16.71 23.65
N ASP A 108 9.87 -18.02 23.80
CA ASP A 108 10.72 -18.91 24.58
C ASP A 108 12.09 -19.10 23.91
N THR A 109 12.13 -19.21 22.58
CA THR A 109 13.38 -19.24 21.82
C THR A 109 14.21 -17.98 22.07
N VAL A 110 13.63 -16.78 21.98
CA VAL A 110 14.34 -15.53 22.27
C VAL A 110 14.79 -15.48 23.73
N SER A 111 13.94 -15.93 24.67
CA SER A 111 14.32 -16.06 26.08
C SER A 111 15.55 -16.93 26.26
N ARG A 112 15.62 -18.04 25.53
CA ARG A 112 16.74 -18.98 25.57
C ARG A 112 18.00 -18.37 24.98
N PHE A 113 17.92 -17.65 23.85
CA PHE A 113 19.05 -16.90 23.32
C PHE A 113 19.61 -15.90 24.34
N ILE A 114 18.76 -15.15 25.03
CA ILE A 114 19.17 -14.19 26.06
C ILE A 114 19.86 -14.90 27.23
N VAL A 115 19.25 -15.97 27.77
CA VAL A 115 19.82 -16.73 28.90
C VAL A 115 21.16 -17.35 28.52
N THR A 116 21.22 -18.03 27.37
CA THR A 116 22.45 -18.66 26.88
C THR A 116 23.52 -17.64 26.56
N GLY A 117 23.18 -16.50 25.95
CA GLY A 117 24.12 -15.42 25.66
C GLY A 117 24.70 -14.78 26.92
N ASN A 118 23.87 -14.55 27.94
CA ASN A 118 24.35 -14.06 29.24
C ASN A 118 25.25 -15.08 29.95
N SER A 119 24.94 -16.38 29.87
CA SER A 119 25.80 -17.46 30.39
C SER A 119 27.15 -17.47 29.67
N PHE A 120 27.13 -17.40 28.33
CA PHE A 120 28.32 -17.33 27.49
C PHE A 120 29.23 -16.15 27.88
N ILE A 121 28.67 -14.96 28.07
CA ILE A 121 29.43 -13.78 28.54
C ILE A 121 30.09 -14.07 29.91
N SER A 122 29.33 -14.67 30.84
CA SER A 122 29.82 -14.97 32.19
C SER A 122 30.95 -16.01 32.18
N GLU A 123 30.81 -17.06 31.39
CA GLU A 123 31.79 -18.14 31.25
C GLU A 123 33.10 -17.64 30.61
N ILE A 124 33.00 -16.81 29.56
CA ILE A 124 34.17 -16.18 28.94
C ILE A 124 34.92 -15.29 29.96
N LYS A 125 34.19 -14.43 30.68
CA LYS A 125 34.78 -13.55 31.72
C LYS A 125 35.40 -14.33 32.88
N SER A 126 34.80 -15.47 33.23
CA SER A 126 35.28 -16.34 34.32
C SER A 126 36.33 -17.36 33.85
N ASN A 127 36.64 -17.40 32.54
CA ASN A 127 37.55 -18.34 31.91
C ASN A 127 37.18 -19.81 32.18
N ILE A 128 35.87 -20.12 32.11
CA ILE A 128 35.26 -21.45 32.25
C ILE A 128 34.86 -21.97 30.85
N THR A 129 34.62 -23.27 30.72
CA THR A 129 34.12 -23.91 29.49
C THR A 129 32.84 -23.23 28.99
N HIS A 130 32.86 -22.75 27.74
CA HIS A 130 31.78 -21.98 27.10
C HIS A 130 31.30 -22.60 25.78
N GLU A 131 31.87 -23.73 25.37
CA GLU A 131 31.69 -24.30 24.04
C GLU A 131 30.24 -24.67 23.73
N ASP A 132 29.51 -25.22 24.70
CA ASP A 132 28.10 -25.62 24.50
C ASP A 132 27.20 -24.41 24.25
N ASN A 133 27.43 -23.31 24.98
CA ASN A 133 26.69 -22.06 24.78
C ASN A 133 27.08 -21.39 23.45
N ALA A 134 28.36 -21.42 23.07
CA ALA A 134 28.80 -20.96 21.76
C ALA A 134 28.11 -21.75 20.63
N LYS A 135 28.17 -23.09 20.68
CA LYS A 135 27.51 -23.98 19.71
C LYS A 135 26.02 -23.70 19.62
N PHE A 136 25.33 -23.55 20.76
CA PHE A 136 23.92 -23.20 20.81
C PHE A 136 23.62 -21.93 20.01
N LEU A 137 24.33 -20.83 20.31
CA LEU A 137 24.07 -19.52 19.71
C LEU A 137 24.34 -19.53 18.20
N ILE A 138 25.42 -20.17 17.77
CA ILE A 138 25.85 -20.22 16.37
C ILE A 138 24.90 -21.11 15.55
N MET A 139 24.63 -22.34 15.99
CA MET A 139 23.90 -23.31 15.18
C MET A 139 22.40 -22.98 15.10
N ASN A 140 21.79 -22.54 16.20
CA ASN A 140 20.38 -22.15 16.18
C ASN A 140 20.17 -20.84 15.43
N GLY A 141 21.06 -19.85 15.62
CA GLY A 141 20.87 -18.51 15.07
C GLY A 141 21.19 -18.38 13.58
N LEU A 142 21.93 -19.34 12.99
CA LEU A 142 22.16 -19.43 11.55
C LEU A 142 21.37 -20.53 10.85
N GLY A 143 20.78 -21.42 11.65
CA GLY A 143 20.01 -22.57 11.21
C GLY A 143 18.52 -22.34 11.33
N TYR A 144 17.81 -23.32 11.91
CA TYR A 144 16.35 -23.35 11.90
C TYR A 144 15.68 -22.12 12.51
N THR A 145 16.23 -21.49 13.55
CA THR A 145 15.59 -20.29 14.13
C THR A 145 15.52 -19.17 13.10
N TRP A 146 16.61 -18.96 12.36
CA TRP A 146 16.65 -17.98 11.28
C TRP A 146 15.68 -18.33 10.15
N ASP A 147 15.68 -19.59 9.71
CA ASP A 147 14.82 -20.03 8.60
C ASP A 147 13.33 -19.89 8.94
N TYR A 148 12.93 -20.28 10.15
CA TYR A 148 11.54 -20.14 10.62
C TYR A 148 11.14 -18.68 10.81
N LEU A 149 12.04 -17.82 11.30
CA LEU A 149 11.80 -16.38 11.38
C LEU A 149 11.66 -15.74 9.99
N ASN A 150 12.52 -16.11 9.05
CA ASN A 150 12.44 -15.64 7.68
C ASN A 150 11.13 -16.09 7.00
N MET A 151 10.76 -17.37 7.14
CA MET A 151 9.48 -17.90 6.64
C MET A 151 8.27 -17.18 7.27
N THR A 152 8.35 -16.89 8.57
CA THR A 152 7.33 -16.11 9.28
C THR A 152 7.20 -14.71 8.70
N MET A 153 8.33 -14.02 8.49
CA MET A 153 8.35 -12.69 7.88
C MET A 153 7.72 -12.68 6.49
N THR A 154 8.07 -13.65 5.63
CA THR A 154 7.43 -13.82 4.32
C THR A 154 5.92 -14.07 4.45
N GLY A 155 5.51 -14.94 5.38
CA GLY A 155 4.09 -15.22 5.62
C GLY A 155 3.30 -14.00 6.12
N ILE A 156 3.91 -13.15 6.95
CA ILE A 156 3.31 -11.88 7.39
C ILE A 156 3.18 -10.91 6.20
N VAL A 157 4.20 -10.80 5.35
CA VAL A 157 4.13 -9.99 4.11
C VAL A 157 2.97 -10.44 3.23
N ASP A 158 2.83 -11.75 3.01
CA ASP A 158 1.76 -12.31 2.20
C ASP A 158 0.38 -12.08 2.83
N CYS A 159 0.27 -12.20 4.16
CA CYS A 159 -0.93 -11.88 4.91
C CYS A 159 -1.37 -10.42 4.72
N GLU A 160 -0.44 -9.46 4.88
CA GLU A 160 -0.71 -8.03 4.66
C GLU A 160 -1.13 -7.75 3.22
N VAL A 161 -0.41 -8.31 2.24
CA VAL A 161 -0.76 -8.19 0.81
C VAL A 161 -2.18 -8.70 0.54
N ASN A 162 -2.54 -9.85 1.10
CA ASN A 162 -3.86 -10.44 0.92
C ASN A 162 -4.95 -9.62 1.61
N ARG A 163 -4.66 -9.03 2.77
CA ARG A 163 -5.57 -8.11 3.46
C ARG A 163 -5.82 -6.84 2.65
N VAL A 164 -4.77 -6.25 2.08
CA VAL A 164 -4.90 -5.07 1.20
C VAL A 164 -5.73 -5.43 -0.02
N LYS A 165 -5.49 -6.58 -0.67
CA LYS A 165 -6.30 -7.06 -1.81
C LYS A 165 -7.76 -7.32 -1.45
N SER A 166 -8.04 -7.85 -0.26
CA SER A 166 -9.41 -8.06 0.22
C SER A 166 -10.13 -6.72 0.43
N THR A 167 -9.45 -5.75 1.02
CA THR A 167 -9.93 -4.37 1.14
C THR A 167 -10.13 -3.74 -0.25
N GLY A 168 -9.20 -4.02 -1.16
CA GLY A 168 -9.26 -3.93 -2.63
C GLY A 168 -10.64 -4.18 -3.21
N ILE A 169 -11.07 -5.43 -3.05
CA ILE A 169 -12.32 -5.96 -3.56
C ILE A 169 -13.53 -5.27 -2.91
N ASN A 170 -13.49 -5.06 -1.59
CA ASN A 170 -14.59 -4.41 -0.86
C ASN A 170 -14.82 -2.97 -1.34
N ILE A 171 -13.75 -2.21 -1.58
CA ILE A 171 -13.86 -0.83 -2.08
C ILE A 171 -14.37 -0.82 -3.53
N LYS A 172 -13.88 -1.69 -4.40
CA LYS A 172 -14.41 -1.82 -5.78
C LYS A 172 -15.89 -2.17 -5.78
N ALA A 173 -16.32 -3.09 -4.92
CA ALA A 173 -17.74 -3.41 -4.73
C ALA A 173 -18.56 -2.19 -4.28
N LEU A 174 -18.02 -1.38 -3.37
CA LEU A 174 -18.66 -0.14 -2.91
C LEU A 174 -18.78 0.91 -4.03
N LEU A 175 -17.73 1.06 -4.86
CA LEU A 175 -17.74 1.94 -6.03
C LEU A 175 -18.79 1.51 -7.06
N TYR A 176 -18.87 0.21 -7.37
CA TYR A 176 -19.89 -0.32 -8.28
C TYR A 176 -21.32 -0.20 -7.71
N ALA A 177 -21.49 -0.37 -6.41
CA ALA A 177 -22.77 -0.13 -5.74
C ALA A 177 -23.18 1.35 -5.84
N GLY A 178 -22.24 2.28 -5.59
CA GLY A 178 -22.44 3.71 -5.75
C GLY A 178 -22.79 4.12 -7.19
N PHE A 179 -22.07 3.57 -8.18
CA PHE A 179 -22.35 3.79 -9.60
C PHE A 179 -23.73 3.23 -10.01
N SER A 180 -24.08 2.05 -9.52
CA SER A 180 -25.40 1.43 -9.76
C SER A 180 -26.53 2.25 -9.15
N ALA A 181 -26.34 2.77 -7.94
CA ALA A 181 -27.30 3.64 -7.27
C ALA A 181 -27.50 4.96 -8.05
N LEU A 182 -26.42 5.54 -8.59
CA LEU A 182 -26.49 6.68 -9.49
C LEU A 182 -27.33 6.36 -10.74
N GLY A 183 -27.09 5.20 -11.36
CA GLY A 183 -27.87 4.71 -12.51
C GLY A 183 -29.36 4.55 -12.20
N ALA A 184 -29.70 3.97 -11.05
CA ALA A 184 -31.08 3.81 -10.60
C ALA A 184 -31.78 5.18 -10.38
N LEU A 185 -31.10 6.12 -9.72
CA LEU A 185 -31.60 7.50 -9.53
C LEU A 185 -31.88 8.18 -10.87
N VAL A 186 -31.00 8.01 -11.84
CA VAL A 186 -31.16 8.58 -13.18
C VAL A 186 -32.39 8.01 -13.89
N LEU A 187 -32.63 6.70 -13.80
CA LEU A 187 -33.83 6.09 -14.37
C LEU A 187 -35.12 6.65 -13.74
N ILE A 188 -35.12 6.85 -12.42
CA ILE A 188 -36.26 7.47 -11.70
C ILE A 188 -36.47 8.90 -12.21
N VAL A 189 -35.41 9.69 -12.34
CA VAL A 189 -35.49 11.07 -12.83
C VAL A 189 -35.97 11.13 -14.29
N ILE A 190 -35.50 10.23 -15.16
CA ILE A 190 -35.99 10.14 -16.54
C ILE A 190 -37.50 9.84 -16.55
N GLY A 191 -37.96 8.89 -15.74
CA GLY A 191 -39.39 8.60 -15.58
C GLY A 191 -40.19 9.84 -15.17
N PHE A 192 -39.67 10.61 -14.21
CA PHE A 192 -40.29 11.86 -13.77
C PHE A 192 -40.33 12.92 -14.88
N ILE A 193 -39.24 13.10 -15.64
CA ILE A 193 -39.19 14.02 -16.78
C ILE A 193 -40.25 13.66 -17.84
N ILE A 194 -40.42 12.37 -18.14
CA ILE A 194 -41.44 11.90 -19.08
C ILE A 194 -42.84 12.25 -18.57
N LEU A 195 -43.13 12.00 -17.28
CA LEU A 195 -44.42 12.33 -16.68
C LEU A 195 -44.71 13.83 -16.73
N VAL A 196 -43.74 14.67 -16.34
CA VAL A 196 -43.86 16.13 -16.39
C VAL A 196 -44.09 16.61 -17.82
N SER A 197 -43.35 16.08 -18.79
CA SER A 197 -43.51 16.45 -20.20
C SER A 197 -44.91 16.10 -20.73
N ARG A 198 -45.45 14.93 -20.37
CA ARG A 198 -46.82 14.55 -20.75
C ARG A 198 -47.86 15.47 -20.15
N LYS A 199 -47.71 15.84 -18.87
CA LYS A 199 -48.62 16.78 -18.20
C LYS A 199 -48.56 18.17 -18.85
N HIS A 200 -47.36 18.63 -19.22
CA HIS A 200 -47.20 19.91 -19.92
C HIS A 200 -47.92 19.91 -21.29
N ASP A 201 -47.77 18.81 -22.06
CA ASP A 201 -48.49 18.64 -23.33
C ASP A 201 -50.00 18.63 -23.12
N GLU A 202 -50.51 17.97 -22.06
CA GLU A 202 -51.93 17.99 -21.71
C GLU A 202 -52.43 19.42 -21.42
N TYR A 203 -51.73 20.17 -20.57
CA TYR A 203 -52.10 21.57 -20.26
C TYR A 203 -52.04 22.47 -21.49
N TRP A 204 -51.01 22.34 -22.33
CA TRP A 204 -50.87 23.15 -23.53
C TRP A 204 -51.99 22.88 -24.54
N ASN A 205 -52.31 21.61 -24.78
CA ASN A 205 -53.42 21.23 -25.66
C ASN A 205 -54.77 21.66 -25.07
N PHE A 206 -54.95 21.65 -23.74
CA PHE A 206 -56.15 22.16 -23.09
C PHE A 206 -56.33 23.67 -23.34
N ILE A 207 -55.27 24.47 -23.11
CA ILE A 207 -55.30 25.92 -23.39
C ILE A 207 -55.58 26.18 -24.87
N LEU A 208 -54.90 25.47 -25.78
CA LEU A 208 -55.09 25.63 -27.22
C LEU A 208 -56.55 25.33 -27.62
N ASN A 209 -57.12 24.24 -27.12
CA ASN A 209 -58.50 23.86 -27.40
C ASN A 209 -59.52 24.87 -26.88
N ASN A 210 -59.25 25.54 -25.76
CA ASN A 210 -60.15 26.56 -25.21
C ASN A 210 -59.96 27.94 -25.86
N ALA A 211 -58.76 28.28 -26.30
CA ALA A 211 -58.48 29.56 -26.96
C ALA A 211 -58.88 29.57 -28.45
N GLN A 212 -58.81 28.41 -29.13
CA GLN A 212 -59.12 28.29 -30.56
C GLN A 212 -60.55 28.77 -30.93
N PRO A 213 -61.62 28.41 -30.19
CA PRO A 213 -62.97 28.90 -30.45
C PRO A 213 -63.07 30.43 -30.37
N SER A 214 -62.49 31.03 -29.34
CA SER A 214 -62.50 32.49 -29.15
C SER A 214 -61.72 33.20 -30.25
N LEU A 215 -60.58 32.64 -30.67
CA LEU A 215 -59.77 33.19 -31.76
C LEU A 215 -60.46 33.03 -33.12
N ALA A 216 -61.17 31.92 -33.34
CA ALA A 216 -62.01 31.73 -34.53
C ALA A 216 -63.16 32.74 -34.56
N LYS A 217 -63.85 32.97 -33.43
CA LYS A 217 -64.90 34.00 -33.31
C LYS A 217 -64.36 35.40 -33.59
N LEU A 218 -63.23 35.77 -32.98
CA LEU A 218 -62.59 37.07 -33.21
C LEU A 218 -62.24 37.27 -34.69
N LYS A 219 -61.66 36.24 -35.32
CA LYS A 219 -61.31 36.29 -36.74
C LYS A 219 -62.54 36.45 -37.63
N ILE A 220 -63.62 35.72 -37.35
CA ILE A 220 -64.90 35.88 -38.05
C ILE A 220 -65.42 37.31 -37.88
N ALA A 221 -65.45 37.85 -36.65
CA ALA A 221 -65.89 39.23 -36.39
C ALA A 221 -65.04 40.30 -37.10
N CYS A 222 -63.72 40.10 -37.19
CA CYS A 222 -62.84 40.96 -37.97
C CYS A 222 -63.14 40.89 -39.47
N ILE A 223 -63.35 39.69 -40.02
CA ILE A 223 -63.70 39.50 -41.43
C ILE A 223 -65.06 40.15 -41.73
N GLU A 224 -66.07 39.97 -40.88
CA GLU A 224 -67.38 40.61 -41.02
C GLU A 224 -67.26 42.14 -41.04
N ARG A 225 -66.48 42.73 -40.13
CA ARG A 225 -66.19 44.17 -40.14
C ARG A 225 -65.50 44.63 -41.41
N LEU A 226 -64.54 43.84 -41.92
CA LEU A 226 -63.83 44.14 -43.16
C LEU A 226 -64.76 44.12 -44.37
N ILE A 227 -65.63 43.10 -44.47
CA ILE A 227 -66.66 42.98 -45.51
C ILE A 227 -67.59 44.20 -45.45
N THR A 228 -68.03 44.59 -44.26
CA THR A 228 -68.94 45.73 -44.06
C THR A 228 -68.30 47.06 -44.45
N ALA A 229 -67.01 47.26 -44.17
CA ALA A 229 -66.31 48.52 -44.42
C ALA A 229 -65.83 48.69 -45.87
N HIS A 230 -65.48 47.58 -46.55
CA HIS A 230 -64.84 47.63 -47.88
C HIS A 230 -65.65 46.95 -48.99
N GLY A 231 -66.76 46.27 -48.67
CA GLY A 231 -67.69 45.70 -49.67
C GLY A 231 -67.13 44.54 -50.50
N VAL A 232 -66.00 43.97 -50.10
CA VAL A 232 -65.34 42.84 -50.80
C VAL A 232 -65.80 41.53 -50.17
N ASP A 233 -66.24 40.56 -50.99
CA ASP A 233 -66.70 39.25 -50.53
C ASP A 233 -65.52 38.31 -50.24
N TYR A 234 -65.30 38.04 -48.95
CA TYR A 234 -64.27 37.12 -48.44
C TYR A 234 -64.85 35.75 -48.01
N SER A 235 -66.01 35.34 -48.53
CA SER A 235 -66.72 34.10 -48.15
C SER A 235 -65.88 32.80 -48.21
N SER A 236 -64.85 32.76 -49.05
CA SER A 236 -63.90 31.63 -49.13
C SER A 236 -62.96 31.52 -47.91
N GLU A 237 -62.65 32.63 -47.24
CA GLU A 237 -61.80 32.66 -46.03
C GLU A 237 -62.57 32.31 -44.76
N THR A 238 -63.87 32.62 -44.69
CA THR A 238 -64.76 32.17 -43.60
C THR A 238 -64.92 30.65 -43.59
N ALA A 239 -65.02 30.00 -44.76
CA ALA A 239 -65.12 28.54 -44.87
C ALA A 239 -63.83 27.80 -44.47
N ASN A 240 -62.66 28.43 -44.64
CA ASN A 240 -61.38 27.87 -44.19
C ASN A 240 -61.13 28.10 -42.69
N THR A 241 -61.76 29.11 -42.08
CA THR A 241 -61.61 29.44 -40.66
C THR A 241 -62.36 28.45 -39.75
N SER A 242 -63.38 27.74 -40.25
CA SER A 242 -64.05 26.64 -39.52
C SER A 242 -63.29 25.31 -39.57
N ARG A 243 -62.27 25.18 -40.43
CA ARG A 243 -61.41 23.98 -40.59
C ARG A 243 -60.11 24.05 -39.78
N ILE A 244 -60.06 24.83 -38.70
CA ILE A 244 -58.84 24.95 -37.88
C ILE A 244 -58.45 23.56 -37.33
N ILE A 245 -57.25 23.15 -37.74
CA ILE A 245 -56.72 21.80 -37.67
C ILE A 245 -56.45 21.39 -36.22
N LYS A 246 -57.02 20.26 -35.80
CA LYS A 246 -56.80 19.55 -34.52
C LYS A 246 -55.39 18.96 -34.39
N LYS A 247 -54.33 19.71 -34.70
CA LYS A 247 -52.96 19.19 -34.57
C LYS A 247 -52.52 19.32 -33.11
N LYS A 248 -52.47 18.20 -32.38
CA LYS A 248 -51.87 18.16 -31.04
C LYS A 248 -50.44 18.65 -31.11
N ILE A 249 -50.10 19.63 -30.29
CA ILE A 249 -48.72 20.14 -30.17
C ILE A 249 -48.02 19.30 -29.10
N LYS A 250 -46.85 18.76 -29.44
CA LYS A 250 -45.92 18.15 -28.48
C LYS A 250 -44.85 19.18 -28.15
N THR A 251 -44.83 19.66 -26.93
CA THR A 251 -43.83 20.59 -26.42
C THR A 251 -42.54 19.83 -26.12
N LYS A 252 -41.41 20.25 -26.71
CA LYS A 252 -40.10 19.58 -26.53
C LYS A 252 -39.41 19.98 -25.22
N ILE A 253 -40.17 20.21 -24.16
CA ILE A 253 -39.68 20.72 -22.87
C ILE A 253 -38.71 19.72 -22.21
N TYR A 254 -38.92 18.41 -22.44
CA TYR A 254 -38.04 17.35 -21.95
C TYR A 254 -36.56 17.54 -22.33
N ILE A 255 -36.25 18.21 -23.45
CA ILE A 255 -34.86 18.42 -23.90
C ILE A 255 -34.06 19.22 -22.87
N GLY A 256 -34.66 20.27 -22.28
CA GLY A 256 -33.99 21.10 -21.28
C GLY A 256 -33.68 20.35 -19.98
N TYR A 257 -34.55 19.43 -19.58
CA TYR A 257 -34.31 18.55 -18.43
C TYR A 257 -33.26 17.49 -18.73
N MET A 258 -33.32 16.87 -19.92
CA MET A 258 -32.36 15.83 -20.32
C MET A 258 -30.94 16.38 -20.44
N ILE A 259 -30.73 17.57 -21.04
CA ILE A 259 -29.39 18.18 -21.14
C ILE A 259 -28.78 18.37 -19.74
N ARG A 260 -29.56 18.89 -18.78
CA ARG A 260 -29.07 19.09 -17.41
C ARG A 260 -28.75 17.79 -16.71
N LEU A 261 -29.61 16.78 -16.87
CA LEU A 261 -29.38 15.44 -16.33
C LEU A 261 -28.08 14.83 -16.91
N MET A 262 -27.83 15.00 -18.21
CA MET A 262 -26.59 14.53 -18.85
C MET A 262 -25.34 15.23 -18.30
N ILE A 263 -25.43 16.48 -17.87
CA ILE A 263 -24.30 17.18 -17.21
C ILE A 263 -24.00 16.55 -15.85
N PHE A 264 -25.01 16.32 -15.01
CA PHE A 264 -24.83 15.63 -13.71
C PHE A 264 -24.27 14.23 -13.89
N LEU A 265 -24.78 13.49 -14.89
CA LEU A 265 -24.30 12.17 -15.26
C LEU A 265 -22.86 12.20 -15.73
N GLY A 266 -22.49 13.13 -16.61
CA GLY A 266 -21.14 13.26 -17.13
C GLY A 266 -20.12 13.50 -16.01
N ILE A 267 -20.45 14.40 -15.09
CA ILE A 267 -19.58 14.70 -13.94
C ILE A 267 -19.53 13.51 -12.98
N GLY A 268 -20.66 12.89 -12.66
CA GLY A 268 -20.69 11.68 -11.84
C GLY A 268 -19.89 10.53 -12.43
N ALA A 269 -20.08 10.22 -13.72
CA ALA A 269 -19.34 9.19 -14.42
C ALA A 269 -17.84 9.50 -14.46
N SER A 270 -17.44 10.75 -14.73
CA SER A 270 -16.02 11.13 -14.72
C SER A 270 -15.37 10.95 -13.35
N TYR A 271 -16.10 11.20 -12.26
CA TYR A 271 -15.60 11.01 -10.89
C TYR A 271 -15.36 9.53 -10.58
N TYR A 272 -16.34 8.66 -10.85
CA TYR A 272 -16.19 7.22 -10.64
C TYR A 272 -15.08 6.63 -11.53
N LEU A 273 -14.98 7.04 -12.80
CA LEU A 273 -13.90 6.62 -13.69
C LEU A 273 -12.53 7.08 -13.20
N LEU A 274 -12.40 8.33 -12.75
CA LEU A 274 -11.14 8.85 -12.20
C LEU A 274 -10.70 8.07 -10.96
N LEU A 275 -11.65 7.76 -10.06
CA LEU A 275 -11.37 6.95 -8.87
C LEU A 275 -10.95 5.54 -9.24
N GLU A 276 -11.73 4.86 -10.09
CA GLU A 276 -11.51 3.46 -10.43
C GLU A 276 -10.27 3.23 -11.28
N LEU A 277 -9.97 4.11 -12.25
CA LEU A 277 -8.89 3.90 -13.21
C LEU A 277 -7.56 4.47 -12.76
N TYR A 278 -7.55 5.54 -11.95
CA TYR A 278 -6.32 6.27 -11.65
C TYR A 278 -6.00 6.31 -10.15
N LEU A 279 -6.87 6.93 -9.34
CA LEU A 279 -6.53 7.22 -7.94
C LEU A 279 -6.49 5.95 -7.07
N TYR A 280 -7.51 5.10 -7.18
CA TYR A 280 -7.60 3.91 -6.35
C TYR A 280 -6.54 2.86 -6.68
N PRO A 281 -6.32 2.47 -7.96
CA PRO A 281 -5.30 1.47 -8.29
C PRO A 281 -3.88 1.90 -7.91
N LYS A 282 -3.57 3.19 -8.01
CA LYS A 282 -2.27 3.75 -7.60
C LYS A 282 -2.05 3.55 -6.09
N CYS A 283 -3.02 3.96 -5.27
CA CYS A 283 -2.97 3.78 -3.82
C CYS A 283 -2.94 2.29 -3.42
N GLU A 284 -3.77 1.45 -4.06
CA GLU A 284 -3.79 -0.01 -3.85
C GLU A 284 -2.42 -0.65 -4.14
N THR A 285 -1.79 -0.28 -5.26
CA THR A 285 -0.47 -0.80 -5.67
C THR A 285 0.61 -0.42 -4.65
N MET A 286 0.65 0.83 -4.20
CA MET A 286 1.59 1.28 -3.17
C MET A 286 1.41 0.53 -1.85
N MET A 287 0.16 0.35 -1.40
CA MET A 287 -0.15 -0.42 -0.18
C MET A 287 0.24 -1.90 -0.29
N ILE A 288 0.05 -2.53 -1.45
CA ILE A 288 0.44 -3.93 -1.70
C ILE A 288 1.97 -4.08 -1.68
N ASN A 289 2.71 -3.10 -2.19
CA ASN A 289 4.15 -3.21 -2.35
C ASN A 289 4.94 -2.75 -1.12
N ARG A 290 4.36 -1.91 -0.25
CA ARG A 290 5.00 -1.45 0.98
C ARG A 290 5.53 -2.60 1.86
N PRO A 291 4.76 -3.66 2.20
CA PRO A 291 5.27 -4.74 3.05
C PRO A 291 6.50 -5.43 2.43
N LYS A 292 6.48 -5.66 1.11
CA LYS A 292 7.59 -6.28 0.38
C LYS A 292 8.81 -5.37 0.31
N PHE A 293 8.57 -4.08 0.11
CA PHE A 293 9.59 -3.05 0.05
C PHE A 293 10.35 -2.96 1.38
N ILE A 294 9.63 -2.83 2.50
CA ILE A 294 10.23 -2.80 3.85
C ILE A 294 10.92 -4.13 4.19
N ASN A 295 10.34 -5.27 3.80
CA ASN A 295 10.96 -6.58 4.00
C ASN A 295 12.32 -6.70 3.30
N SER A 296 12.46 -6.15 2.10
CA SER A 296 13.71 -6.22 1.33
C SER A 296 14.89 -5.64 2.11
N PHE A 297 14.71 -4.51 2.81
CA PHE A 297 15.76 -3.93 3.65
C PHE A 297 16.13 -4.82 4.85
N ASN A 298 15.13 -5.37 5.55
CA ASN A 298 15.37 -6.30 6.67
C ASN A 298 16.12 -7.57 6.20
N LEU A 299 15.71 -8.13 5.06
CA LEU A 299 16.37 -9.29 4.48
C LEU A 299 17.79 -8.96 4.02
N LYS A 300 18.04 -7.81 3.37
CA LYS A 300 19.39 -7.38 2.98
C LYS A 300 20.32 -7.33 4.19
N ARG A 301 19.92 -6.70 5.30
CA ARG A 301 20.73 -6.64 6.53
C ARG A 301 21.05 -8.02 7.09
N SER A 302 20.02 -8.86 7.20
CA SER A 302 20.13 -10.20 7.76
C SER A 302 20.99 -11.14 6.90
N LEU A 303 20.77 -11.15 5.58
CA LEU A 303 21.54 -11.94 4.62
C LEU A 303 23.00 -11.47 4.55
N LEU A 304 23.25 -10.17 4.66
CA LEU A 304 24.61 -9.63 4.70
C LEU A 304 25.37 -10.10 5.96
N SER A 305 24.69 -10.19 7.11
CA SER A 305 25.27 -10.79 8.32
C SER A 305 25.60 -12.27 8.12
N ARG A 306 24.69 -13.06 7.52
CA ARG A 306 24.95 -14.48 7.20
C ARG A 306 26.12 -14.65 6.24
N LEU A 307 26.17 -13.83 5.20
CA LEU A 307 27.25 -13.84 4.21
C LEU A 307 28.60 -13.63 4.88
N LEU A 308 28.69 -12.70 5.83
CA LEU A 308 29.92 -12.42 6.57
C LEU A 308 30.37 -13.62 7.42
N ILE A 309 29.45 -14.28 8.12
CA ILE A 309 29.75 -15.43 8.95
C ILE A 309 30.32 -16.58 8.12
N PHE A 310 29.62 -16.97 7.04
CA PHE A 310 30.09 -18.05 6.18
C PHE A 310 31.41 -17.70 5.50
N SER A 311 31.62 -16.43 5.15
CA SER A 311 32.90 -15.98 4.59
C SER A 311 34.06 -16.17 5.58
N ARG A 312 33.85 -15.85 6.87
CA ARG A 312 34.86 -16.03 7.93
C ARG A 312 35.18 -17.50 8.18
N ASP A 313 34.15 -18.35 8.19
CA ASP A 313 34.31 -19.80 8.39
C ASP A 313 35.04 -20.50 7.22
N ILE A 314 35.03 -19.92 6.01
CA ILE A 314 35.79 -20.43 4.86
C ILE A 314 37.23 -19.88 4.84
N TYR A 315 37.42 -18.60 5.16
CA TYR A 315 38.71 -17.92 4.91
C TYR A 315 39.68 -17.90 6.08
N SER A 316 39.17 -17.95 7.30
CA SER A 316 40.05 -17.79 8.44
C SER A 316 40.71 -19.12 8.79
N PRO A 317 42.05 -19.24 8.80
CA PRO A 317 42.73 -20.46 9.24
C PRO A 317 42.46 -20.78 10.72
N TYR A 318 41.90 -19.83 11.46
CA TYR A 318 41.47 -19.96 12.85
C TYR A 318 40.02 -20.46 12.99
N PHE A 319 39.25 -20.53 11.89
CA PHE A 319 37.85 -20.93 11.88
C PHE A 319 37.73 -22.24 11.10
N THR A 320 37.51 -23.34 11.81
CA THR A 320 37.11 -24.61 11.20
C THR A 320 35.60 -24.63 10.99
N ASP A 321 35.16 -25.05 9.79
CA ASP A 321 33.73 -25.17 9.44
C ASP A 321 32.98 -25.95 10.54
N ILE A 322 32.14 -25.23 11.30
CA ILE A 322 31.37 -25.81 12.41
C ILE A 322 30.31 -26.77 11.88
N PHE A 323 29.87 -26.58 10.64
CA PHE A 323 28.79 -27.33 10.00
C PHE A 323 29.28 -28.64 9.36
N ASN A 324 30.59 -28.79 9.13
CA ASN A 324 31.17 -29.97 8.48
C ASN A 324 31.28 -31.21 9.41
N LYS A 325 30.94 -31.09 10.70
CA LYS A 325 30.96 -32.20 11.66
C LYS A 325 29.54 -32.69 11.96
N ASN A 326 29.01 -33.63 11.17
CA ASN A 326 27.84 -34.47 11.49
C ASN A 326 26.50 -33.80 11.85
N TYR A 327 26.33 -32.50 11.58
CA TYR A 327 25.05 -31.82 11.74
C TYR A 327 24.31 -31.79 10.40
N GLU A 328 22.97 -31.84 10.37
CA GLU A 328 22.14 -31.80 9.13
C GLU A 328 22.27 -30.50 8.32
N PHE A 329 23.31 -29.69 8.55
CA PHE A 329 23.57 -28.44 7.86
C PHE A 329 24.46 -28.63 6.64
N PRO A 330 24.11 -28.03 5.49
CA PRO A 330 25.02 -27.83 4.38
C PRO A 330 26.34 -27.18 4.81
N SER A 331 27.42 -27.47 4.08
CA SER A 331 28.72 -26.85 4.34
C SER A 331 28.66 -25.33 4.21
N SER A 332 29.56 -24.64 4.91
CA SER A 332 29.62 -23.17 4.90
C SER A 332 29.73 -22.58 3.48
N LYS A 333 30.40 -23.30 2.56
CA LYS A 333 30.51 -22.89 1.15
C LYS A 333 29.18 -22.89 0.42
N ILE A 334 28.38 -23.95 0.58
CA ILE A 334 27.05 -24.04 -0.06
C ILE A 334 26.13 -22.94 0.49
N MET A 335 26.20 -22.70 1.80
CA MET A 335 25.42 -21.64 2.45
C MET A 335 25.85 -20.23 2.03
N LEU A 336 27.14 -20.01 1.80
CA LEU A 336 27.66 -18.75 1.27
C LEU A 336 27.07 -18.47 -0.12
N GLU A 337 27.16 -19.45 -1.03
CA GLU A 337 26.68 -19.31 -2.41
C GLU A 337 25.16 -19.06 -2.45
N SER A 338 24.38 -19.82 -1.67
CA SER A 338 22.92 -19.62 -1.60
C SER A 338 22.54 -18.25 -1.03
N THR A 339 23.19 -17.84 0.06
CA THR A 339 22.98 -16.53 0.69
C THR A 339 23.31 -15.39 -0.28
N ALA A 340 24.42 -15.50 -1.03
CA ALA A 340 24.81 -14.52 -2.01
C ALA A 340 23.80 -14.40 -3.16
N ILE A 341 23.28 -15.52 -3.67
CA ILE A 341 22.23 -15.53 -4.70
C ILE A 341 20.97 -14.83 -4.19
N THR A 342 20.52 -15.17 -2.98
CA THR A 342 19.32 -14.54 -2.39
C THR A 342 19.54 -13.04 -2.17
N LEU A 343 20.70 -12.63 -1.65
CA LEU A 343 21.02 -11.21 -1.43
C LEU A 343 21.05 -10.43 -2.75
N TYR A 344 21.63 -11.01 -3.81
CA TYR A 344 21.65 -10.42 -5.14
C TYR A 344 20.24 -10.27 -5.73
N GLN A 345 19.33 -11.22 -5.46
CA GLN A 345 17.93 -11.09 -5.83
C GLN A 345 17.24 -9.96 -5.07
N GLN A 346 17.48 -9.80 -3.77
CA GLN A 346 16.90 -8.71 -2.97
C GLN A 346 17.33 -7.33 -3.47
N VAL A 347 18.61 -7.18 -3.82
CA VAL A 347 19.15 -5.95 -4.42
C VAL A 347 18.43 -5.60 -5.73
N LYS A 348 18.19 -6.60 -6.58
CA LYS A 348 17.47 -6.38 -7.85
C LYS A 348 16.03 -5.93 -7.66
N LEU A 349 15.36 -6.36 -6.59
CA LEU A 349 13.95 -5.99 -6.35
C LEU A 349 13.75 -4.48 -6.21
N LEU A 350 14.71 -3.75 -5.64
CA LEU A 350 14.59 -2.30 -5.46
C LEU A 350 14.61 -1.51 -6.77
N ARG A 351 15.08 -2.11 -7.87
CA ARG A 351 15.06 -1.49 -9.21
C ARG A 351 13.70 -1.61 -9.90
N ASN A 352 12.74 -2.31 -9.32
CA ASN A 352 11.38 -2.40 -9.86
C ASN A 352 10.66 -1.04 -9.73
N HIS A 353 9.95 -0.63 -10.78
CA HIS A 353 9.21 0.64 -10.81
C HIS A 353 8.28 0.80 -9.60
N GLU A 354 7.59 -0.27 -9.22
CA GLU A 354 6.65 -0.28 -8.09
C GLU A 354 7.31 0.03 -6.74
N PHE A 355 8.60 -0.27 -6.57
CA PHE A 355 9.35 0.06 -5.36
C PHE A 355 9.94 1.46 -5.45
N MET A 356 10.36 1.89 -6.64
CA MET A 356 10.81 3.26 -6.89
C MET A 356 9.71 4.30 -6.63
N ASP A 357 8.45 3.93 -6.83
CA ASP A 357 7.29 4.78 -6.49
C ASP A 357 7.10 5.00 -4.98
N LEU A 358 7.72 4.15 -4.14
CA LEU A 358 7.70 4.26 -2.68
C LEU A 358 8.93 4.96 -2.10
N MET A 359 9.89 5.36 -2.94
CA MET A 359 11.14 5.98 -2.53
C MET A 359 11.12 7.50 -2.77
N SER A 360 11.61 8.26 -1.78
CA SER A 360 11.93 9.67 -1.97
C SER A 360 13.16 9.84 -2.86
N ASP A 361 13.38 11.05 -3.36
CA ASP A 361 14.58 11.37 -4.12
C ASP A 361 15.85 11.21 -3.26
N GLU A 362 15.77 11.49 -1.96
CA GLU A 362 16.87 11.24 -1.02
C GLU A 362 17.19 9.75 -0.92
N LEU A 363 16.17 8.89 -0.75
CA LEU A 363 16.38 7.45 -0.66
C LEU A 363 16.89 6.87 -1.99
N LYS A 364 16.39 7.35 -3.14
CA LYS A 364 16.91 6.95 -4.46
C LYS A 364 18.37 7.33 -4.63
N SER A 365 18.74 8.53 -4.17
CA SER A 365 20.10 9.02 -4.29
C SER A 365 21.06 8.16 -3.44
N ARG A 366 20.72 7.87 -2.18
CA ARG A 366 21.52 6.98 -1.32
C ARG A 366 21.62 5.55 -1.85
N ALA A 367 20.53 5.01 -2.37
CA ALA A 367 20.49 3.63 -2.85
C ALA A 367 21.24 3.43 -4.17
N PHE A 368 21.19 4.40 -5.10
CA PHE A 368 21.61 4.20 -6.49
C PHE A 368 22.61 5.22 -7.05
N GLU A 369 22.74 6.40 -6.42
CA GLU A 369 23.52 7.50 -6.98
C GLU A 369 24.84 7.73 -6.21
N HIS A 370 25.67 8.60 -6.79
CA HIS A 370 27.01 8.87 -6.32
C HIS A 370 27.03 9.93 -5.22
N GLU A 371 27.31 9.53 -3.98
CA GLU A 371 27.65 10.46 -2.90
C GLU A 371 29.11 10.87 -2.98
N THR A 372 29.35 12.13 -3.35
CA THR A 372 30.70 12.73 -3.45
C THR A 372 31.41 12.89 -2.10
N ASN A 373 30.71 12.74 -0.97
CA ASN A 373 31.25 12.90 0.39
C ASN A 373 31.21 11.61 1.22
N SER A 374 30.97 10.44 0.62
CA SER A 374 30.91 9.20 1.39
C SER A 374 32.31 8.83 1.88
N ILE A 375 32.44 8.47 3.16
CA ILE A 375 33.71 8.14 3.84
C ILE A 375 34.35 6.85 3.26
N LEU A 376 33.61 6.07 2.47
CA LEU A 376 34.00 4.76 1.97
C LEU A 376 33.91 4.70 0.44
N ASP A 377 35.01 4.34 -0.24
CA ASP A 377 35.11 4.38 -1.72
C ASP A 377 34.04 3.54 -2.44
N PHE A 378 33.45 2.53 -1.79
CA PHE A 378 32.46 1.65 -2.39
C PHE A 378 31.02 2.19 -2.37
N SER A 379 30.68 3.08 -1.43
CA SER A 379 29.34 3.71 -1.36
C SER A 379 29.19 4.87 -2.34
N GLN A 380 30.29 5.26 -3.00
CA GLN A 380 30.29 6.24 -4.08
C GLN A 380 29.39 5.84 -5.26
N TYR A 381 28.92 4.61 -5.40
CA TYR A 381 27.98 4.28 -6.48
C TYR A 381 26.61 3.85 -5.96
N GLY A 382 26.27 4.26 -4.74
CA GLY A 382 25.05 3.87 -4.04
C GLY A 382 25.19 2.52 -3.34
N ILE A 383 24.38 2.34 -2.30
CA ILE A 383 24.45 1.18 -1.40
C ILE A 383 24.15 -0.13 -2.12
N GLU A 384 23.26 -0.10 -3.12
CA GLU A 384 22.93 -1.31 -3.89
C GLU A 384 24.14 -1.83 -4.69
N ASN A 385 24.93 -0.93 -5.26
CA ASN A 385 26.16 -1.31 -5.95
C ASN A 385 27.26 -1.73 -4.97
N ALA A 386 27.34 -1.09 -3.80
CA ALA A 386 28.23 -1.52 -2.72
C ALA A 386 27.98 -2.98 -2.31
N ILE A 387 26.71 -3.36 -2.12
CA ILE A 387 26.33 -4.74 -1.79
C ILE A 387 26.75 -5.70 -2.90
N ILE A 388 26.48 -5.37 -4.17
CA ILE A 388 26.88 -6.22 -5.32
C ILE A 388 28.39 -6.40 -5.38
N SER A 389 29.16 -5.32 -5.20
CA SER A 389 30.62 -5.36 -5.19
C SER A 389 31.12 -6.24 -4.05
N LEU A 390 30.57 -6.09 -2.85
CA LEU A 390 30.95 -6.91 -1.70
C LEU A 390 30.62 -8.41 -1.93
N ILE A 391 29.47 -8.73 -2.50
CA ILE A 391 29.12 -10.12 -2.87
C ILE A 391 30.17 -10.68 -3.84
N ASN A 392 30.49 -9.94 -4.90
CA ASN A 392 31.45 -10.38 -5.91
C ASN A 392 32.85 -10.55 -5.31
N GLU A 393 33.28 -9.63 -4.44
CA GLU A 393 34.56 -9.74 -3.73
C GLU A 393 34.58 -10.97 -2.83
N ILE A 394 33.56 -11.19 -2.01
CA ILE A 394 33.46 -12.35 -1.11
C ILE A 394 33.47 -13.66 -1.91
N ILE A 395 32.71 -13.76 -3.00
CA ILE A 395 32.71 -14.97 -3.86
C ILE A 395 34.06 -15.15 -4.55
N SER A 396 34.66 -14.09 -5.09
CA SER A 396 35.95 -14.18 -5.79
C SER A 396 37.07 -14.63 -4.85
N ILE A 397 37.07 -14.06 -3.65
CA ILE A 397 37.97 -14.44 -2.56
C ILE A 397 37.75 -15.89 -2.14
N SER A 398 36.53 -16.43 -2.29
CA SER A 398 36.20 -17.82 -1.97
C SER A 398 36.99 -18.88 -2.73
N HIS A 399 37.57 -18.49 -3.85
CA HIS A 399 38.34 -19.36 -4.72
C HIS A 399 39.86 -19.21 -4.56
N ILE A 400 40.33 -18.38 -3.61
CA ILE A 400 41.75 -18.11 -3.38
C ILE A 400 42.24 -18.91 -2.17
N GLU A 401 43.16 -19.86 -2.37
CA GLU A 401 43.64 -20.77 -1.31
C GLU A 401 44.57 -20.11 -0.28
N ASN A 402 45.16 -18.95 -0.58
CA ASN A 402 46.12 -18.24 0.30
C ASN A 402 45.79 -16.75 0.40
N LEU A 403 44.70 -16.43 1.09
CA LEU A 403 44.27 -15.05 1.26
C LEU A 403 45.19 -14.32 2.27
N PRO A 404 45.68 -13.10 1.96
CA PRO A 404 46.41 -12.30 2.92
C PRO A 404 45.56 -12.00 4.17
N SER A 405 46.17 -12.08 5.35
CA SER A 405 45.48 -11.94 6.64
C SER A 405 44.79 -10.58 6.86
N PHE A 406 45.19 -9.53 6.12
CA PHE A 406 44.60 -8.20 6.21
C PHE A 406 43.26 -8.06 5.46
N VAL A 407 42.94 -8.98 4.54
CA VAL A 407 41.74 -8.87 3.68
C VAL A 407 40.45 -9.08 4.48
N LEU A 408 40.44 -10.05 5.40
CA LEU A 408 39.26 -10.38 6.18
C LEU A 408 38.80 -9.21 7.10
N PRO A 409 39.68 -8.54 7.87
CA PRO A 409 39.32 -7.33 8.61
C PRO A 409 38.74 -6.19 7.76
N ILE A 410 39.24 -6.01 6.53
CA ILE A 410 38.72 -5.00 5.60
C ILE A 410 37.28 -5.35 5.19
N LEU A 411 37.03 -6.60 4.78
CA LEU A 411 35.68 -7.05 4.40
C LEU A 411 34.67 -6.91 5.54
N VAL A 412 35.10 -7.20 6.78
CA VAL A 412 34.27 -7.01 7.98
C VAL A 412 33.91 -5.54 8.15
N THR A 413 34.90 -4.65 8.06
CA THR A 413 34.70 -3.21 8.22
C THR A 413 33.72 -2.68 7.16
N TYR A 414 33.87 -3.12 5.92
CA TYR A 414 32.97 -2.77 4.82
C TYR A 414 31.55 -3.31 5.04
N SER A 415 31.42 -4.57 5.45
CA SER A 415 30.11 -5.18 5.74
C SER A 415 29.36 -4.43 6.85
N VAL A 416 30.04 -4.11 7.96
CA VAL A 416 29.43 -3.36 9.08
C VAL A 416 28.99 -1.97 8.66
N ALA A 417 29.80 -1.26 7.87
CA ALA A 417 29.42 0.04 7.35
C ALA A 417 28.20 -0.04 6.41
N ILE A 418 28.18 -1.00 5.48
CA ILE A 418 27.02 -1.23 4.61
C ILE A 418 25.77 -1.57 5.44
N GLN A 419 25.88 -2.42 6.46
CA GLN A 419 24.74 -2.74 7.33
C GLN A 419 24.18 -1.52 8.06
N THR A 420 25.06 -0.63 8.52
CA THR A 420 24.69 0.61 9.20
C THR A 420 23.91 1.52 8.25
N GLU A 421 24.41 1.68 7.03
CA GLU A 421 23.78 2.51 6.01
C GLU A 421 22.43 1.92 5.53
N ILE A 422 22.33 0.60 5.34
CA ILE A 422 21.04 -0.07 5.06
C ILE A 422 20.04 0.19 6.22
N GLY A 423 20.53 0.28 7.46
CA GLY A 423 19.72 0.64 8.62
C GLY A 423 19.13 2.06 8.51
N GLN A 424 19.94 3.03 8.08
CA GLN A 424 19.46 4.40 7.84
C GLN A 424 18.48 4.46 6.66
N GLU A 425 18.77 3.75 5.57
CA GLU A 425 17.85 3.64 4.43
C GLU A 425 16.52 2.99 4.81
N PHE A 426 16.54 2.01 5.71
CA PHE A 426 15.33 1.37 6.22
C PHE A 426 14.42 2.36 6.94
N ASP A 427 14.98 3.19 7.84
CA ASP A 427 14.21 4.20 8.58
C ASP A 427 13.62 5.26 7.62
N LEU A 428 14.39 5.66 6.59
CA LEU A 428 13.93 6.50 5.49
C LEU A 428 12.79 5.83 4.71
N ALA A 429 12.97 4.57 4.31
CA ALA A 429 12.00 3.79 3.55
C ALA A 429 10.66 3.62 4.29
N ASP A 430 10.68 3.33 5.59
CA ASP A 430 9.47 3.18 6.40
C ASP A 430 8.68 4.49 6.49
N ARG A 431 9.39 5.60 6.71
CA ARG A 431 8.81 6.95 6.79
C ARG A 431 8.26 7.43 5.44
N ASP A 432 9.06 7.32 4.38
CA ASP A 432 8.73 7.87 3.07
C ASP A 432 7.59 7.09 2.43
N SER A 433 7.65 5.75 2.45
CA SER A 433 6.56 4.90 1.94
C SER A 433 5.24 5.18 2.63
N LYS A 434 5.26 5.41 3.95
CA LYS A 434 4.07 5.78 4.72
C LYS A 434 3.53 7.14 4.28
N ARG A 435 4.41 8.14 4.18
CA ARG A 435 4.03 9.50 3.76
C ARG A 435 3.41 9.50 2.37
N PHE A 436 4.01 8.82 1.39
CA PHE A 436 3.47 8.78 0.03
C PHE A 436 2.07 8.15 -0.03
N ILE A 437 1.83 7.07 0.72
CA ILE A 437 0.50 6.46 0.80
C ILE A 437 -0.50 7.40 1.47
N GLU A 438 -0.10 8.11 2.54
CA GLU A 438 -0.94 9.10 3.22
C GLU A 438 -1.28 10.29 2.30
N ASP A 439 -0.33 10.76 1.50
CA ASP A 439 -0.52 11.83 0.52
C ASP A 439 -1.50 11.40 -0.60
N GLU A 440 -1.38 10.18 -1.13
CA GLU A 440 -2.34 9.64 -2.11
C GLU A 440 -3.73 9.45 -1.51
N LEU A 441 -3.83 9.00 -0.25
CA LEU A 441 -5.11 8.91 0.46
C LEU A 441 -5.75 10.30 0.62
N LYS A 442 -4.94 11.31 0.95
CA LYS A 442 -5.40 12.69 1.08
C LYS A 442 -5.91 13.22 -0.25
N ILE A 443 -5.23 12.96 -1.36
CA ILE A 443 -5.70 13.33 -2.70
C ILE A 443 -7.07 12.70 -3.00
N ILE A 444 -7.28 11.42 -2.66
CA ILE A 444 -8.59 10.76 -2.83
C ILE A 444 -9.68 11.48 -2.03
N ILE A 445 -9.40 11.84 -0.77
CA ILE A 445 -10.34 12.57 0.10
C ILE A 445 -10.63 13.96 -0.46
N ASP A 446 -9.61 14.70 -0.87
CA ASP A 446 -9.75 16.06 -1.42
C ASP A 446 -10.60 16.04 -2.71
N VAL A 447 -10.37 15.09 -3.60
CA VAL A 447 -11.18 14.88 -4.82
C VAL A 447 -12.63 14.56 -4.48
N MET A 448 -12.88 13.74 -3.44
CA MET A 448 -14.24 13.44 -2.98
C MET A 448 -14.96 14.68 -2.44
N ILE A 449 -14.27 15.54 -1.67
CA ILE A 449 -14.82 16.78 -1.13
C ILE A 449 -15.12 17.78 -2.26
N ILE A 450 -14.21 17.94 -3.21
CA ILE A 450 -14.39 18.82 -4.38
C ILE A 450 -15.56 18.35 -5.21
N TYR A 451 -15.64 17.05 -5.52
CA TYR A 451 -16.76 16.47 -6.26
C TYR A 451 -18.11 16.70 -5.56
N SER A 452 -18.18 16.42 -4.26
CA SER A 452 -19.41 16.60 -3.48
C SER A 452 -19.85 18.08 -3.47
N SER A 453 -18.89 19.00 -3.30
CA SER A 453 -19.14 20.43 -3.32
C SER A 453 -19.61 20.91 -4.70
N ALA A 454 -19.00 20.40 -5.78
CA ALA A 454 -19.38 20.71 -7.15
C ALA A 454 -20.80 20.22 -7.49
N MET A 455 -21.17 19.01 -7.04
CA MET A 455 -22.53 18.47 -7.24
C MET A 455 -23.57 19.30 -6.50
N CYS A 456 -23.29 19.73 -5.26
CA CYS A 456 -24.14 20.66 -4.52
C CYS A 456 -24.28 22.00 -5.25
N ALA A 457 -23.18 22.60 -5.71
CA ALA A 457 -23.20 23.86 -6.43
C ALA A 457 -24.02 23.77 -7.74
N LEU A 458 -23.85 22.70 -8.52
CA LEU A 458 -24.64 22.44 -9.72
C LEU A 458 -26.14 22.31 -9.41
N PHE A 459 -26.48 21.67 -8.30
CA PHE A 459 -27.88 21.57 -7.89
C PHE A 459 -28.48 22.94 -7.56
N PHE A 460 -27.84 23.70 -6.68
CA PHE A 460 -28.37 24.99 -6.20
C PHE A 460 -28.33 26.11 -7.24
N PHE A 461 -27.25 26.21 -8.03
CA PHE A 461 -27.06 27.33 -8.96
C PHE A 461 -27.48 27.05 -10.40
N TYR A 462 -27.60 25.78 -10.80
CA TYR A 462 -27.92 25.45 -12.19
C TYR A 462 -29.25 24.70 -12.34
N TYR A 463 -29.51 23.68 -11.52
CA TYR A 463 -30.75 22.90 -11.62
C TYR A 463 -31.95 23.59 -10.96
N LEU A 464 -31.80 24.05 -9.71
CA LEU A 464 -32.88 24.66 -8.94
C LEU A 464 -33.44 25.94 -9.59
N PRO A 465 -32.64 26.88 -10.13
CA PRO A 465 -33.17 28.08 -10.78
C PRO A 465 -33.96 27.74 -12.03
N TYR A 466 -33.54 26.72 -12.78
CA TYR A 466 -34.29 26.23 -13.93
C TYR A 466 -35.66 25.65 -13.53
N LEU A 467 -35.69 24.84 -12.46
CA LEU A 467 -36.93 24.29 -11.93
C LEU A 467 -37.89 25.42 -11.51
N ASN A 468 -37.39 26.44 -10.79
CA ASN A 468 -38.17 27.60 -10.38
C ASN A 468 -38.72 28.39 -11.59
N TYR A 469 -37.92 28.56 -12.63
CA TYR A 469 -38.36 29.19 -13.87
C TYR A 469 -39.49 28.42 -14.55
N GLU A 470 -39.36 27.10 -14.69
CA GLU A 470 -40.39 26.25 -15.29
C GLU A 470 -41.68 26.20 -14.45
N ILE A 471 -41.57 26.16 -13.11
CA ILE A 471 -42.73 26.24 -12.20
C ILE A 471 -43.45 27.58 -12.37
N ASN A 472 -42.72 28.69 -12.42
CA ASN A 472 -43.32 30.02 -12.60
C ASN A 472 -43.97 30.18 -13.98
N LYS A 473 -43.39 29.58 -15.02
CA LYS A 473 -43.96 29.51 -16.36
C LYS A 473 -45.27 28.72 -16.38
N LEU A 474 -45.31 27.57 -15.72
CA LEU A 474 -46.52 26.76 -15.53
C LEU A 474 -47.62 27.51 -14.80
N LYS A 475 -47.29 28.20 -13.71
CA LYS A 475 -48.26 29.04 -12.97
C LYS A 475 -48.88 30.11 -13.86
N LYS A 476 -48.08 30.80 -14.69
CA LYS A 476 -48.58 31.79 -15.67
C LYS A 476 -49.50 31.15 -16.71
N PHE A 477 -49.16 29.96 -17.21
CA PHE A 477 -50.03 29.26 -18.16
C PHE A 477 -51.34 28.77 -17.53
N ALA A 478 -51.34 28.39 -16.25
CA ALA A 478 -52.56 27.97 -15.56
C ALA A 478 -53.57 29.12 -15.36
N ILE A 479 -53.10 30.37 -15.28
CA ILE A 479 -53.95 31.55 -15.10
C ILE A 479 -54.62 31.99 -16.41
N LEU A 480 -53.93 31.82 -17.56
CA LEU A 480 -54.42 32.23 -18.88
C LEU A 480 -55.83 31.72 -19.25
N PRO A 481 -56.18 30.43 -19.05
CA PRO A 481 -57.52 29.93 -19.37
C PRO A 481 -58.61 30.50 -18.46
N VAL A 482 -58.30 30.89 -17.22
CA VAL A 482 -59.27 31.54 -16.29
C VAL A 482 -59.59 32.96 -16.76
N ILE A 483 -58.57 33.71 -17.19
CA ILE A 483 -58.75 35.05 -17.76
C ILE A 483 -59.56 34.97 -19.07
N LEU A 484 -59.21 34.03 -19.95
CA LEU A 484 -59.93 33.80 -21.22
C LEU A 484 -61.39 33.34 -21.02
N SER A 485 -61.72 32.67 -19.92
CA SER A 485 -63.11 32.34 -19.59
C SER A 485 -63.89 33.52 -18.99
N MET A 486 -63.23 34.44 -18.29
CA MET A 486 -63.86 35.63 -17.69
C MET A 486 -64.13 36.74 -18.71
N GLU A 487 -63.38 36.81 -19.81
CA GLU A 487 -63.65 37.76 -20.93
C GLU A 487 -64.69 37.22 -21.95
N ALA A 488 -65.13 35.98 -21.81
CA ALA A 488 -66.09 35.33 -22.71
C ALA A 488 -67.55 35.32 -22.17
N GLU A 489 -67.76 35.73 -20.93
CA GLU A 489 -69.06 36.13 -20.35
C GLU A 489 -69.24 37.64 -20.48
#